data_AF-A0A9D4NNU5-F1
#
_entry.id   AF-A0A9D4NNU5-F1
#
_cell.length_a   1.000
_cell.length_b   1.000
_cell.length_c   1.000
_cell.angle_alpha   90.00
_cell.angle_beta   90.00
_cell.angle_gamma   90.00
#
_symmetry.space_group_name_H-M   'P 1'
#
loop_
_entity.id
_entity.type
_entity.pdbx_description
1 polymer ?
#
loop_
_entity_poly.entity_id
_entity_poly.type
_entity_poly.pdbx_seq_one_letter_code
_entity_poly.pdbx_strand_id
1 'polypeptide(L)'
;MQAFLRANNVKISGSKLTLAQRVVDTIGSRCYIVSDYTPQSSSSGVETPEIAELRAGWTGTSCHFPTVKLSDIESYLLHSSHRTEDAEKMQCYRQYIRGLNFYKEGFIHEIMINSISDSSKHCYIHSKCYPSMQQGVYEQWILMTKERPFEVVKAYCTCPAG
;
A
#
# COMPACT_ATOMS: atom_id res chain seq x y z
N MET A 1 -1.05 -16.14 -12.47
CA MET A 1 -1.12 -17.30 -11.55
C MET A 1 -0.35 -18.52 -12.07
N GLN A 2 -0.67 -19.09 -13.24
CA GLN A 2 0.01 -20.31 -13.72
C GLN A 2 1.53 -20.14 -13.92
N ALA A 3 2.00 -18.98 -14.38
CA ALA A 3 3.43 -18.69 -14.48
C ALA A 3 4.16 -18.72 -13.12
N PHE A 4 3.55 -18.17 -12.06
CA PHE A 4 4.07 -18.23 -10.69
C PHE A 4 4.15 -19.67 -10.18
N LEU A 5 3.10 -20.46 -10.41
CA LEU A 5 3.06 -21.87 -10.00
C LEU A 5 4.12 -22.70 -10.73
N ARG A 6 4.35 -22.48 -12.03
CA ARG A 6 5.46 -23.11 -12.78
C ARG A 6 6.82 -22.73 -12.20
N ALA A 7 7.04 -21.45 -11.92
CA ALA A 7 8.30 -20.96 -11.37
C ALA A 7 8.61 -21.50 -9.97
N ASN A 8 7.59 -21.94 -9.22
CA ASN A 8 7.73 -22.50 -7.87
C ASN A 8 7.50 -24.01 -7.81
N ASN A 9 7.51 -24.72 -8.95
CA ASN A 9 7.31 -26.18 -9.05
C ASN A 9 5.97 -26.67 -8.45
N VAL A 10 4.92 -25.84 -8.50
CA VAL A 10 3.59 -26.14 -7.95
C VAL A 10 2.63 -26.53 -9.07
N LYS A 11 1.75 -27.50 -8.79
CA LYS A 11 0.78 -28.05 -9.77
C LYS A 11 -0.10 -26.95 -10.38
N ILE A 12 -0.09 -26.88 -11.72
CA ILE A 12 -0.76 -25.83 -12.51
C ILE A 12 -2.15 -26.18 -13.05
N SER A 13 -2.67 -27.37 -12.73
CA SER A 13 -3.99 -27.83 -13.14
C SER A 13 -5.02 -27.70 -12.01
N GLY A 14 -6.24 -27.27 -12.34
CA GLY A 14 -7.35 -27.07 -11.40
C GLY A 14 -8.21 -25.86 -11.76
N SER A 15 -9.27 -25.62 -10.98
CA SER A 15 -10.10 -24.43 -11.13
C SER A 15 -9.29 -23.16 -10.80
N LYS A 16 -9.75 -21.99 -11.28
CA LYS A 16 -9.10 -20.71 -10.98
C LYS A 16 -8.93 -20.46 -9.47
N LEU A 17 -9.90 -20.90 -8.66
CA LEU A 17 -9.86 -20.79 -7.20
C LEU A 17 -8.75 -21.67 -6.62
N THR A 18 -8.67 -22.93 -7.06
CA THR A 18 -7.62 -23.87 -6.60
C THR A 18 -6.21 -23.39 -6.95
N LEU A 19 -6.04 -22.78 -8.13
CA LEU A 19 -4.75 -22.20 -8.51
C LEU A 19 -4.39 -20.98 -7.68
N ALA A 20 -5.37 -20.13 -7.32
CA ALA A 20 -5.15 -18.99 -6.44
C ALA A 20 -4.76 -19.44 -5.02
N GLN A 21 -5.47 -20.43 -4.47
CA GLN A 21 -5.18 -20.98 -3.15
C GLN A 21 -3.75 -21.53 -3.07
N ARG A 22 -3.31 -22.28 -4.09
CA ARG A 22 -1.93 -22.82 -4.13
C ARG A 22 -0.86 -21.75 -4.16
N VAL A 23 -1.12 -20.61 -4.82
CA VAL A 23 -0.18 -19.47 -4.79
C VAL A 23 -0.06 -18.94 -3.37
N VAL A 24 -1.19 -18.77 -2.67
CA VAL A 24 -1.23 -18.31 -1.28
C VAL A 24 -0.52 -19.27 -0.35
N ASP A 25 -0.82 -20.57 -0.43
CA ASP A 25 -0.19 -21.58 0.43
C ASP A 25 1.33 -21.62 0.24
N THR A 26 1.79 -21.53 -1.03
CA THR A 26 3.22 -21.54 -1.37
C THR A 26 3.97 -20.31 -0.81
N ILE A 27 3.29 -19.17 -0.73
CA ILE A 27 3.84 -17.95 -0.14
C ILE A 27 3.83 -18.05 1.38
N GLY A 28 2.71 -18.51 1.97
CA GLY A 28 2.57 -18.69 3.42
C GLY A 28 3.60 -19.65 4.01
N SER A 29 3.86 -20.79 3.35
CA SER A 29 4.88 -21.75 3.81
C SER A 29 6.31 -21.20 3.80
N ARG A 30 6.60 -20.14 3.03
CA ARG A 30 7.91 -19.45 3.05
C ARG A 30 8.05 -18.46 4.21
N CYS A 31 6.95 -18.03 4.83
CA CYS A 31 6.93 -17.01 5.87
C CYS A 31 6.95 -17.57 7.31
N TYR A 32 6.82 -18.88 7.51
CA TYR A 32 6.78 -19.51 8.84
C TYR A 32 8.13 -19.53 9.61
N ILE A 33 9.19 -18.90 9.11
CA ILE A 33 10.50 -18.88 9.81
C ILE A 33 10.68 -17.65 10.72
N VAL A 34 9.82 -16.63 10.67
CA VAL A 34 9.98 -15.48 11.60
C VAL A 34 8.62 -14.96 12.06
N SER A 35 8.18 -15.37 13.26
CA SER A 35 7.15 -14.63 13.99
C SER A 35 7.17 -14.98 15.47
N ASP A 36 7.86 -14.16 16.26
CA ASP A 36 7.43 -13.76 17.60
C ASP A 36 7.39 -12.23 17.60
N TYR A 37 6.23 -11.64 17.33
CA TYR A 37 5.97 -10.25 17.70
C TYR A 37 4.48 -10.02 17.95
N THR A 38 4.18 -9.62 19.18
CA THR A 38 2.85 -9.33 19.71
C THR A 38 2.46 -7.88 19.36
N PRO A 39 1.24 -7.59 18.91
CA PRO A 39 0.85 -6.22 18.56
C PRO A 39 0.45 -5.44 19.81
N GLN A 40 1.13 -4.32 20.09
CA GLN A 40 0.65 -3.30 21.00
C GLN A 40 -0.06 -2.18 20.23
N SER A 41 -1.37 -2.12 20.43
CA SER A 41 -2.20 -0.95 20.18
C SER A 41 -1.73 0.20 21.07
N SER A 42 -1.44 1.37 20.48
CA SER A 42 -1.39 2.62 21.24
C SER A 42 -1.94 3.78 20.41
N SER A 43 -3.16 4.18 20.76
CA SER A 43 -3.73 5.47 20.47
C SER A 43 -2.91 6.56 21.18
N SER A 44 -2.02 7.22 20.46
CA SER A 44 -1.45 8.51 20.85
C SER A 44 -1.67 9.48 19.70
N GLY A 45 -2.47 10.52 19.94
CA GLY A 45 -2.80 11.53 18.94
C GLY A 45 -1.55 12.32 18.59
N VAL A 46 -0.89 11.95 17.50
CA VAL A 46 0.18 12.76 16.92
C VAL A 46 -0.49 13.97 16.27
N GLU A 47 -0.26 15.16 16.80
CA GLU A 47 -0.61 16.44 16.17
C GLU A 47 0.09 16.52 14.81
N THR A 48 -0.61 16.04 13.78
CA THR A 48 -0.21 16.15 12.38
C THR A 48 -1.17 17.15 11.74
N PRO A 49 -0.66 18.16 11.04
CA PRO A 49 -1.50 19.19 10.43
C PRO A 49 -2.48 18.55 9.46
N GLU A 50 -3.67 19.12 9.35
CA GLU A 50 -4.62 18.64 8.35
C GLU A 50 -4.12 18.94 6.93
N ILE A 51 -4.53 18.13 5.96
CA ILE A 51 -4.10 18.31 4.56
C ILE A 51 -4.44 19.73 4.05
N ALA A 52 -5.58 20.28 4.48
CA ALA A 52 -6.02 21.64 4.11
C ALA A 52 -5.08 22.75 4.61
N GLU A 53 -4.27 22.48 5.63
CA GLU A 53 -3.30 23.42 6.20
C GLU A 53 -1.97 23.41 5.43
N LEU A 54 -1.69 22.35 4.67
CA LEU A 54 -0.45 22.15 3.92
C LEU A 54 -0.49 22.82 2.54
N ARG A 55 -0.47 24.16 2.53
CA ARG A 55 -0.52 24.97 1.30
C ARG A 55 0.81 25.08 0.54
N ALA A 56 1.94 24.80 1.20
CA ALA A 56 3.29 24.95 0.66
C ALA A 56 4.21 23.82 1.16
N GLY A 57 5.42 23.74 0.60
CA GLY A 57 6.42 22.73 0.99
C GLY A 57 6.30 21.40 0.26
N TRP A 58 5.50 21.34 -0.80
CA TRP A 58 5.42 20.19 -1.69
C TRP A 58 6.61 20.18 -2.65
N THR A 59 7.28 19.04 -2.76
CA THR A 59 8.40 18.85 -3.66
C THR A 59 8.29 17.51 -4.39
N GLY A 60 8.63 17.50 -5.69
CA GLY A 60 8.76 16.28 -6.48
C GLY A 60 10.18 15.69 -6.46
N THR A 61 11.11 16.23 -5.66
CA THR A 61 12.48 15.72 -5.61
C THR A 61 12.53 14.36 -4.93
N SER A 62 13.11 13.38 -5.63
CA SER A 62 13.12 11.97 -5.22
C SER A 62 13.94 11.69 -3.96
N CYS A 63 14.85 12.58 -3.57
CA CYS A 63 15.78 12.39 -2.45
C CYS A 63 15.13 12.43 -1.05
N HIS A 64 13.88 12.83 -0.94
CA HIS A 64 13.18 12.91 0.36
C HIS A 64 12.10 11.85 0.57
N PHE A 65 11.83 11.00 -0.42
CA PHE A 65 10.81 9.96 -0.27
C PHE A 65 11.25 8.89 0.74
N PRO A 66 10.33 8.45 1.63
CA PRO A 66 10.60 7.34 2.54
C PRO A 66 11.00 6.09 1.75
N THR A 67 11.91 5.30 2.31
CA THR A 67 12.30 4.03 1.69
C THR A 67 11.22 2.98 1.93
N VAL A 68 10.37 2.76 0.93
CA VAL A 68 9.28 1.78 0.96
C VAL A 68 9.69 0.49 0.24
N LYS A 69 9.55 -0.66 0.90
CA LYS A 69 9.70 -1.98 0.29
C LYS A 69 8.33 -2.55 -0.08
N LEU A 70 8.30 -3.47 -1.05
CA LEU A 70 7.08 -4.22 -1.39
C LEU A 70 6.49 -4.96 -0.18
N SER A 71 7.35 -5.50 0.69
CA SER A 71 6.92 -6.14 1.94
C SER A 71 6.15 -5.21 2.86
N ASP A 72 6.45 -3.91 2.84
CA ASP A 72 5.78 -2.92 3.69
C ASP A 72 4.37 -2.63 3.17
N ILE A 73 4.22 -2.58 1.84
CA ILE A 73 2.93 -2.43 1.16
C ILE A 73 2.07 -3.67 1.41
N GLU A 74 2.65 -4.86 1.30
CA GLU A 74 1.97 -6.14 1.57
C GLU A 74 1.55 -6.24 3.04
N SER A 75 2.44 -5.89 3.98
CA SER A 75 2.10 -5.81 5.41
C SER A 75 0.94 -4.85 5.67
N TYR A 76 0.95 -3.67 5.08
CA TYR A 76 -0.13 -2.70 5.25
C TYR A 76 -1.47 -3.20 4.67
N LEU A 77 -1.46 -3.71 3.44
CA LEU A 77 -2.70 -4.08 2.73
C LEU A 77 -3.26 -5.45 3.13
N LEU A 78 -2.40 -6.41 3.49
CA LEU A 78 -2.78 -7.82 3.68
C LEU A 78 -2.72 -8.26 5.16
N HIS A 79 -1.90 -7.59 5.98
CA HIS A 79 -1.60 -8.02 7.36
C HIS A 79 -2.01 -7.00 8.43
N SER A 80 -2.55 -5.84 8.07
CA SER A 80 -3.09 -4.91 9.06
C SER A 80 -4.34 -5.49 9.73
N SER A 81 -4.31 -5.55 11.06
CA SER A 81 -5.31 -6.19 11.94
C SER A 81 -6.72 -5.57 11.90
N HIS A 82 -6.91 -4.51 11.12
CA HIS A 82 -8.18 -3.79 10.98
C HIS A 82 -9.05 -4.27 9.81
N ARG A 83 -8.67 -5.33 9.07
CA ARG A 83 -9.40 -5.85 7.92
C ARG A 83 -9.64 -7.36 8.09
N THR A 84 -10.90 -7.77 8.16
CA THR A 84 -11.37 -9.10 8.60
C THR A 84 -10.97 -10.26 7.67
N GLU A 85 -11.05 -11.49 8.21
CA GLU A 85 -10.41 -12.66 7.61
C GLU A 85 -11.21 -13.29 6.46
N ASP A 86 -10.44 -13.77 5.48
CA ASP A 86 -10.76 -14.58 4.30
C ASP A 86 -11.41 -13.89 3.09
N ALA A 87 -12.58 -13.24 3.19
CA ALA A 87 -13.18 -12.57 2.01
C ALA A 87 -12.48 -11.25 1.68
N GLU A 88 -12.12 -10.47 2.71
CA GLU A 88 -11.47 -9.17 2.55
C GLU A 88 -9.98 -9.31 2.21
N LYS A 89 -9.27 -10.36 2.65
CA LYS A 89 -7.87 -10.61 2.25
C LYS A 89 -7.73 -10.76 0.73
N MET A 90 -8.62 -11.53 0.10
CA MET A 90 -8.64 -11.68 -1.36
C MET A 90 -9.05 -10.39 -2.08
N GLN A 91 -9.91 -9.57 -1.47
CA GLN A 91 -10.27 -8.26 -1.99
C GLN A 91 -9.07 -7.29 -1.90
N CYS A 92 -8.36 -7.24 -0.77
CA CYS A 92 -7.16 -6.43 -0.58
C CYS A 92 -6.06 -6.83 -1.55
N TYR A 93 -5.87 -8.13 -1.77
CA TYR A 93 -4.94 -8.62 -2.80
C TYR A 93 -5.34 -8.16 -4.21
N ARG A 94 -6.64 -8.21 -4.56
CA ARG A 94 -7.11 -7.67 -5.85
C ARG A 94 -6.88 -6.17 -5.96
N GLN A 95 -7.08 -5.41 -4.88
CA GLN A 95 -6.80 -3.97 -4.86
C GLN A 95 -5.32 -3.68 -5.00
N TYR A 96 -4.44 -4.45 -4.34
CA TYR A 96 -3.00 -4.37 -4.53
C TYR A 96 -2.59 -4.60 -5.99
N ILE A 97 -3.09 -5.67 -6.62
CA ILE A 97 -2.80 -5.96 -8.02
C ILE A 97 -3.33 -4.86 -8.95
N ARG A 98 -4.52 -4.32 -8.67
CA ARG A 98 -5.08 -3.20 -9.43
C ARG A 98 -4.23 -1.94 -9.29
N GLY A 99 -3.83 -1.58 -8.08
CA GLY A 99 -2.95 -0.43 -7.83
C GLY A 99 -1.60 -0.58 -8.53
N LEU A 100 -1.01 -1.78 -8.50
CA LEU A 100 0.23 -2.06 -9.22
C LEU A 100 0.08 -1.93 -10.74
N ASN A 101 -1.05 -2.37 -11.30
CA ASN A 101 -1.33 -2.19 -12.73
C ASN A 101 -1.50 -0.72 -13.07
N PHE A 102 -2.20 0.06 -12.24
CA PHE A 102 -2.35 1.51 -12.45
C PHE A 102 -1.00 2.23 -12.48
N TYR A 103 -0.09 1.86 -11.58
CA TYR A 103 1.28 2.36 -11.61
C TYR A 103 2.03 1.96 -12.89
N LYS A 104 1.97 0.68 -13.28
CA LYS A 104 2.66 0.17 -14.48
C LYS A 104 2.13 0.75 -15.79
N GLU A 105 0.82 1.00 -15.85
CA GLU A 105 0.14 1.58 -17.00
C GLU A 105 0.32 3.11 -17.06
N GLY A 106 0.99 3.69 -16.06
CA GLY A 106 1.36 5.09 -16.04
C GLY A 106 0.18 6.01 -15.77
N PHE A 107 -0.79 5.60 -14.94
CA PHE A 107 -1.93 6.43 -14.53
C PHE A 107 -1.65 7.26 -13.27
N ILE A 108 -0.51 7.04 -12.60
CA ILE A 108 -0.11 7.78 -11.40
C ILE A 108 0.95 8.81 -11.78
N HIS A 109 0.67 10.08 -11.49
CA HIS A 109 1.49 11.23 -11.88
C HIS A 109 1.66 12.21 -10.72
N GLU A 110 2.55 13.19 -10.93
CA GLU A 110 2.75 14.32 -10.01
C GLU A 110 2.94 13.87 -8.55
N ILE A 111 3.76 12.84 -8.35
CA ILE A 111 4.09 12.35 -7.02
C ILE A 111 4.92 13.43 -6.32
N MET A 112 4.41 13.95 -5.22
CA MET A 112 5.03 14.99 -4.40
C MET A 112 5.08 14.55 -2.95
N ILE A 113 6.04 15.09 -2.21
CA ILE A 113 6.18 14.91 -0.77
C ILE A 113 6.14 16.26 -0.06
N ASN A 114 5.52 16.26 1.11
CA ASN A 114 5.61 17.32 2.10
C ASN A 114 6.16 16.72 3.41
N SER A 115 7.35 17.18 3.81
CA SER A 115 8.02 16.69 5.03
C SER A 115 7.34 17.12 6.33
N ILE A 116 6.31 17.98 6.28
CA ILE A 116 5.67 18.68 7.40
C ILE A 116 6.65 19.64 8.08
N SER A 117 7.72 19.12 8.66
CA SER A 117 8.89 19.81 9.19
C SER A 117 10.07 18.85 9.23
N ASP A 118 11.30 19.35 9.37
CA ASP A 118 12.48 18.47 9.48
C ASP A 118 12.44 17.59 10.74
N SER A 119 11.83 18.07 11.82
CA SER A 119 11.69 17.34 13.10
C SER A 119 10.52 16.35 13.12
N SER A 120 9.57 16.45 12.19
CA SER A 120 8.42 15.55 12.13
C SER A 120 8.86 14.15 11.73
N LYS A 121 8.36 13.13 12.44
CA LYS A 121 8.53 11.72 12.07
C LYS A 121 7.68 11.32 10.86
N HIS A 122 6.70 12.14 10.49
CA HIS A 122 5.73 11.86 9.44
C HIS A 122 5.90 12.81 8.26
N CYS A 123 5.50 12.33 7.09
CA CYS A 123 5.40 13.12 5.86
C CYS A 123 4.08 12.79 5.15
N TYR A 124 3.65 13.73 4.31
CA TYR A 124 2.57 13.49 3.37
C TYR A 124 3.13 13.19 1.99
N ILE A 125 2.61 12.16 1.35
CA ILE A 125 2.75 11.93 -0.08
C ILE A 125 1.46 12.36 -0.75
N HIS A 126 1.57 13.06 -1.88
CA HIS A 126 0.46 13.42 -2.75
C HIS A 126 0.72 12.89 -4.16
N SER A 127 -0.30 12.42 -4.85
CA SER A 127 -0.23 12.08 -6.27
C SER A 127 -1.56 12.30 -6.97
N LYS A 128 -1.50 12.43 -8.30
CA LYS A 128 -2.68 12.46 -9.16
C LYS A 128 -2.85 11.14 -9.89
N CYS A 129 -4.07 10.65 -9.93
CA CYS A 129 -4.50 9.46 -10.66
C CYS A 129 -5.42 9.87 -11.81
N TYR A 130 -5.02 9.51 -13.03
CA TYR A 130 -5.76 9.79 -14.26
C TYR A 130 -6.37 8.47 -14.77
N PRO A 131 -7.57 8.08 -14.31
CA PRO A 131 -8.15 6.79 -14.65
C PRO A 131 -8.48 6.72 -16.15
N SER A 132 -8.30 5.53 -16.75
CA SER A 132 -8.60 5.31 -18.17
C SER A 132 -10.09 5.43 -18.55
N MET A 133 -11.01 5.33 -17.58
CA MET A 133 -12.43 5.14 -17.83
C MET A 133 -13.34 6.31 -17.44
N GLN A 134 -12.86 7.28 -16.63
CA GLN A 134 -13.66 8.42 -16.18
C GLN A 134 -12.98 9.74 -16.51
N GLN A 135 -13.76 10.73 -16.94
CA GLN A 135 -13.29 12.11 -17.03
C GLN A 135 -13.09 12.66 -15.62
N GLY A 136 -11.84 12.93 -15.25
CA GLY A 136 -11.49 13.52 -13.97
C GLY A 136 -10.04 13.23 -13.60
N VAL A 137 -9.52 14.03 -12.68
CA VAL A 137 -8.24 13.78 -12.02
C VAL A 137 -8.54 13.51 -10.56
N TYR A 138 -8.15 12.35 -10.08
CA TYR A 138 -8.29 12.01 -8.66
C TYR A 138 -7.00 12.33 -7.93
N GLU A 139 -7.12 12.93 -6.76
CA GLU A 139 -5.99 13.23 -5.91
C GLU A 139 -5.92 12.19 -4.79
N GLN A 140 -4.70 11.80 -4.46
CA GLN A 140 -4.40 10.77 -3.48
C GLN A 140 -3.41 11.35 -2.48
N TRP A 141 -3.69 11.15 -1.19
CA TRP A 141 -2.81 11.58 -0.10
C TRP A 141 -2.56 10.43 0.85
N ILE A 142 -1.31 10.32 1.31
CA ILE A 142 -0.91 9.33 2.29
C ILE A 142 -0.06 10.03 3.35
N LEU A 143 -0.47 9.92 4.61
CA LEU A 143 0.34 10.26 5.77
C LEU A 143 1.08 8.99 6.22
N MET A 144 2.42 9.05 6.23
CA MET A 144 3.25 7.91 6.60
C MET A 144 4.50 8.32 7.37
N THR A 145 5.15 7.36 8.01
CA THR A 145 6.46 7.56 8.66
C THR A 145 7.56 7.80 7.63
N LYS A 146 8.49 8.72 7.94
CA LYS A 146 9.67 8.99 7.10
C LYS A 146 10.72 7.88 7.18
N GLU A 147 10.82 7.28 8.36
CA GLU A 147 11.83 6.28 8.71
C GLU A 147 11.18 4.97 9.16
N ARG A 148 11.99 3.94 9.35
CA ARG A 148 11.54 2.63 9.85
C ARG A 148 11.13 2.70 11.33
N PRO A 149 10.13 1.92 11.77
CA PRO A 149 9.28 1.02 10.98
C PRO A 149 8.34 1.79 10.04
N PHE A 150 8.07 1.21 8.86
CA PHE A 150 7.15 1.81 7.91
C PHE A 150 5.72 1.66 8.40
N GLU A 151 5.00 2.77 8.46
CA GLU A 151 3.60 2.80 8.84
C GLU A 151 2.85 3.83 8.00
N VAL A 152 1.69 3.43 7.48
CA VAL A 152 0.72 4.34 6.89
C VAL A 152 -0.28 4.70 7.98
N VAL A 153 -0.26 5.97 8.40
CA VAL A 153 -1.12 6.49 9.46
C VAL A 153 -2.51 6.81 8.93
N LYS A 154 -2.57 7.48 7.77
CA LYS A 154 -3.82 7.87 7.10
C LYS A 154 -3.65 7.81 5.58
N ALA A 155 -4.72 7.49 4.87
CA ALA A 155 -4.77 7.57 3.42
C ALA A 155 -6.13 8.15 3.00
N TYR A 156 -6.14 8.94 1.94
CA TYR A 156 -7.33 9.59 1.40
C TYR A 156 -7.25 9.64 -0.13
N CYS A 157 -8.34 9.38 -0.81
CA CYS A 157 -8.49 9.59 -2.26
C CYS A 157 -9.77 10.40 -2.53
N THR A 158 -9.73 11.27 -3.55
CA THR A 158 -10.95 11.96 -4.01
C THR A 158 -11.84 11.10 -4.91
N CYS A 159 -11.43 9.86 -5.21
CA CYS A 159 -12.25 8.97 -6.02
C CYS A 159 -13.53 8.57 -5.26
N PRO A 160 -14.63 8.23 -5.95
CA PRO A 160 -15.89 7.85 -5.29
C PRO A 160 -15.78 6.66 -4.34
N ALA A 161 -14.75 5.82 -4.49
CA ALA A 161 -14.52 4.66 -3.64
C ALA A 161 -13.81 4.99 -2.32
N GLY A 162 -13.13 6.14 -2.22
CA GLY A 162 -12.32 6.52 -1.06
C GLY A 162 -10.96 5.85 -1.03
#